data_AF-A0A3Q0J3S9-F1
#
_entry.id   AF-A0A3Q0J3S9-F1
#
_cell.length_a   1.000
_cell.length_b   1.000
_cell.length_c   1.000
_cell.angle_alpha   90.00
_cell.angle_beta   90.00
_cell.angle_gamma   90.00
#
_symmetry.space_group_name_H-M   'P 1'
#
loop_
_entity.id
_entity.type
_entity.pdbx_description
1 polymer ?
#
loop_
_entity_poly.entity_id
_entity_poly.type
_entity_poly.pdbx_seq_one_letter_code
_entity_poly.pdbx_strand_id
1 'polypeptide(L)' 'MREEGLFAGADEVRLTIELVVPSSQVGRIIGKGGQNVRELQRSTGSMIKLPNSFNEEETNVHIVGSFFSVQVSLS' A
#
# COMPACT_ATOMS: atom_id res chain seq x y z
N MET A 1 11.75 21.89 5.48
CA MET A 1 11.03 20.78 6.14
C MET A 1 10.87 19.68 5.11
N ARG A 2 11.88 18.82 4.96
CA ARG A 2 11.75 17.55 4.25
C ARG A 2 11.56 16.54 5.36
N GLU A 3 10.37 15.95 5.44
CA GLU A 3 10.13 14.87 6.40
C GLU A 3 11.02 13.71 5.96
N GLU A 4 12.09 13.50 6.73
CA GLU A 4 13.03 12.41 6.53
C GLU A 4 12.23 11.12 6.67
N GLY A 5 12.13 10.38 5.58
CA GLY A 5 11.71 8.99 5.61
C GLY A 5 12.70 8.23 6.49
N LEU A 6 12.37 8.13 7.77
CA LEU A 6 12.89 7.11 8.67
C LEU A 6 12.70 5.75 7.98
N PHE A 7 13.52 4.75 8.29
CA PHE A 7 13.54 3.40 7.68
C PHE A 7 14.48 3.22 6.48
N ALA A 8 15.65 3.89 6.51
CA ALA A 8 16.86 3.45 5.80
C ALA A 8 17.80 2.71 6.77
N GLY A 9 17.30 1.67 7.44
CA GLY A 9 18.11 0.68 8.15
C GLY A 9 18.09 -0.62 7.35
N ALA A 10 19.25 -1.08 6.89
CA ALA A 10 19.39 -2.24 6.00
C ALA A 10 19.00 -3.60 6.63
N ASP A 11 18.38 -3.61 7.82
CA ASP A 11 18.06 -4.80 8.60
C ASP A 11 16.67 -4.73 9.28
N GLU A 12 15.77 -3.89 8.77
CA GLU A 12 14.39 -3.83 9.28
C GLU A 12 13.54 -4.93 8.61
N VAL A 13 12.99 -5.84 9.42
CA VAL A 13 12.04 -6.85 8.96
C VAL A 13 10.81 -6.16 8.38
N ARG A 14 10.65 -6.25 7.05
CA ARG A 14 9.49 -5.72 6.33
C ARG A 14 8.48 -6.82 6.07
N LEU A 15 7.24 -6.57 6.43
CA LEU A 15 6.10 -7.41 6.10
C LEU A 15 5.59 -7.04 4.70
N THR A 16 5.32 -8.05 3.89
CA THR A 16 4.59 -7.91 2.63
C THR A 16 3.27 -8.65 2.78
N ILE A 17 2.16 -7.97 2.55
CA ILE A 17 0.83 -8.56 2.48
C ILE A 17 0.33 -8.45 1.05
N GLU A 18 -0.20 -9.56 0.53
CA GLU A 18 -0.92 -9.61 -0.73
C GLU A 18 -2.41 -9.72 -0.43
N LEU A 19 -3.18 -8.78 -0.99
CA LEU A 19 -4.63 -8.73 -0.90
C LEU A 19 -5.21 -8.99 -2.28
N VAL A 20 -6.05 -10.01 -2.38
CA VAL A 20 -6.87 -10.22 -3.58
C VAL A 20 -8.16 -9.43 -3.40
N VAL A 21 -8.36 -8.44 -4.26
CA VAL A 21 -9.56 -7.59 -4.24
C VAL A 21 -10.30 -7.69 -5.57
N PRO A 22 -11.64 -7.63 -5.58
CA PRO A 22 -12.38 -7.55 -6.83
C PRO A 22 -11.94 -6.33 -7.64
N SER A 23 -11.70 -6.50 -8.95
CA SER A 23 -11.23 -5.41 -9.81
C SER A 23 -12.17 -4.20 -9.84
N SER A 24 -13.47 -4.44 -9.61
CA SER A 24 -14.49 -3.40 -9.45
C SER A 24 -14.28 -2.49 -8.22
N GLN A 25 -13.52 -2.93 -7.21
CA GLN A 25 -13.26 -2.20 -5.97
C GLN A 25 -11.91 -1.48 -5.97
N VAL A 26 -10.98 -1.86 -6.85
CA VAL A 26 -9.62 -1.28 -6.95
C VAL A 26 -9.66 0.24 -7.14
N GLY A 27 -10.56 0.73 -7.99
CA GLY A 27 -10.70 2.17 -8.23
C GLY A 27 -11.04 2.95 -6.96
N ARG A 28 -11.78 2.36 -6.01
CA ARG A 28 -12.09 2.99 -4.72
C ARG A 28 -10.86 3.01 -3.81
N ILE A 29 -10.06 1.94 -3.83
CA ILE A 29 -8.80 1.86 -3.07
C ILE A 29 -7.85 2.95 -3.57
N ILE A 30 -7.68 3.10 -4.88
CA ILE A 30 -6.79 4.13 -5.47
C ILE A 30 -7.29 5.54 -5.16
N GLY A 31 -8.60 5.76 -5.28
CA GLY A 31 -9.22 7.08 -5.19
C GLY A 31 -8.93 7.96 -6.41
N LYS A 32 -9.59 9.12 -6.49
CA LYS A 32 -9.47 10.04 -7.63
C LYS A 32 -8.01 10.50 -7.77
N GLY A 33 -7.39 10.23 -8.92
CA GLY A 33 -5.99 10.60 -9.18
C GLY A 33 -4.95 9.96 -8.25
N GLY A 34 -5.29 8.83 -7.60
CA GLY A 34 -4.41 8.16 -6.64
C GLY A 34 -4.36 8.81 -5.25
N GLN A 35 -5.30 9.72 -4.93
CA GLN A 35 -5.29 10.45 -3.67
C GLN A 35 -5.36 9.53 -2.44
N ASN A 36 -6.25 8.53 -2.46
CA ASN A 36 -6.46 7.66 -1.30
C ASN A 36 -5.23 6.78 -1.04
N VAL A 37 -4.65 6.17 -2.08
CA VAL A 37 -3.40 5.39 -1.95
C VAL A 37 -2.22 6.27 -1.50
N ARG A 38 -2.11 7.53 -1.97
CA ARG A 38 -1.05 8.43 -1.50
C ARG A 38 -1.22 8.82 -0.04
N GLU A 39 -2.45 9.07 0.38
CA GLU A 39 -2.75 9.39 1.76
C GLU A 39 -2.50 8.22 2.70
N LEU A 40 -2.93 7.00 2.34
CA LEU A 40 -2.65 5.78 3.07
C LEU A 40 -1.14 5.56 3.24
N GLN A 41 -0.36 5.65 2.15
CA GLN A 41 1.09 5.50 2.24
C GLN A 41 1.75 6.58 3.12
N ARG A 42 1.22 7.82 3.09
CA ARG A 42 1.72 8.92 3.93
C ARG A 42 1.36 8.73 5.41
N SER A 43 0.15 8.27 5.72
CA SER A 43 -0.31 8.13 7.11
C SER A 43 0.27 6.89 7.79
N THR A 44 0.49 5.80 7.05
CA THR A 44 0.97 4.54 7.63
C THR A 44 2.48 4.33 7.46
N GLY A 45 3.10 5.02 6.50
CA GLY A 45 4.49 4.75 6.11
C GLY A 45 4.68 3.45 5.33
N SER A 46 3.59 2.76 4.97
CA SER A 46 3.64 1.60 4.08
C SER A 46 3.78 2.02 2.62
N MET A 47 4.28 1.10 1.80
CA MET A 47 4.31 1.19 0.35
C MET A 47 3.20 0.31 -0.22
N ILE A 48 2.33 0.88 -1.06
CA ILE A 48 1.25 0.16 -1.71
C ILE A 48 1.60 -0.01 -3.19
N LYS A 49 1.68 -1.25 -3.66
CA LYS A 49 1.94 -1.59 -5.06
C LYS A 49 0.71 -2.24 -5.67
N LEU A 50 0.33 -1.74 -6.84
CA LEU A 50 -0.71 -2.31 -7.68
C LEU A 50 -0.06 -2.90 -8.94
N PRO A 51 -0.65 -3.95 -9.53
CA PRO A 51 -0.14 -4.53 -10.75
C PRO A 51 -0.42 -3.60 -11.93
N ASN A 52 0.46 -3.65 -12.95
CA ASN A 52 0.27 -2.87 -14.18
C ASN A 52 -0.87 -3.41 -15.05
N SER A 53 -1.25 -4.68 -14.84
CA SER A 53 -2.34 -5.38 -15.50
C SER A 53 -3.37 -5.80 -14.47
N PHE A 54 -4.62 -5.42 -14.68
CA PHE A 54 -5.75 -5.86 -13.88
C PHE A 54 -6.43 -7.01 -14.60
N ASN A 55 -6.74 -8.10 -13.90
CA ASN A 55 -7.66 -9.10 -14.44
C ASN A 55 -9.09 -8.56 -14.32
N GLU A 56 -10.03 -9.11 -15.09
CA GLU A 56 -11.42 -8.61 -15.09
C GLU A 56 -12.14 -8.89 -13.76
N GLU A 57 -11.74 -9.95 -13.05
CA GLU A 57 -12.38 -10.39 -11.81
C GLU A 57 -11.64 -9.89 -10.56
N GLU A 58 -10.32 -10.10 -10.50
CA GLU A 58 -9.52 -9.87 -9.30
C GLU A 58 -8.21 -9.11 -9.58
N THR A 59 -7.73 -8.40 -8.57
CA THR A 59 -6.49 -7.64 -8.60
C THR A 59 -5.70 -7.87 -7.31
N ASN A 60 -4.40 -8.13 -7.44
CA ASN A 60 -3.52 -8.37 -6.30
C ASN A 60 -2.86 -7.07 -5.84
N VAL A 61 -3.33 -6.52 -4.72
CA VAL A 61 -2.75 -5.32 -4.10
C VAL A 61 -1.70 -5.75 -3.08
N HIS A 62 -0.50 -5.19 -3.18
CA HIS A 62 0.60 -5.50 -2.28
C HIS A 62 0.84 -4.33 -1.33
N ILE A 63 0.91 -4.60 -0.03
CA ILE A 63 1.26 -3.61 1.00
C ILE A 63 2.56 -4.05 1.66
N VAL A 64 3.58 -3.19 1.62
CA VAL A 64 4.92 -3.48 2.12
C VAL A 64 5.34 -2.44 3.15
N GLY A 65 5.80 -2.84 4.33
CA GLY A 65 6.28 -1.91 5.35
C GLY A 65 6.68 -2.61 6.65
N SER A 66 6.87 -1.84 7.71
CA SER A 66 7.02 -2.40 9.06
C SER A 66 5.73 -3.14 9.47
N PHE A 67 5.82 -4.04 10.45
CA PHE A 67 4.66 -4.75 10.99
C PHE A 67 3.53 -3.78 11.39
N PHE A 68 3.87 -2.72 12.12
CA PHE A 68 2.90 -1.72 12.58
C PHE A 68 2.28 -0.95 11.41
N SER A 69 3.09 -0.48 10.46
CA SER A 69 2.62 0.26 9.29
C SER A 69 1.62 -0.55 8.46
N VAL A 70 1.94 -1.82 8.24
CA VAL A 70 1.07 -2.72 7.46
C VAL A 70 -0.23 -2.99 8.20
N GLN A 71 -0.20 -3.21 9.52
CA GLN A 71 -1.40 -3.48 10.31
C GLN A 71 -2.35 -2.27 10.34
N VAL A 72 -1.81 -1.05 10.45
CA VAL A 72 -2.60 0.19 10.38
C VAL A 72 -3.19 0.40 8.98
N SER A 73 -2.47 0.01 7.92
CA SER A 73 -2.96 0.10 6.54
C SER A 73 -4.16 -0.82 6.24
N LEU A 74 -4.36 -1.86 7.06
CA LEU A 74 -5.46 -2.80 6.94
C LEU A 74 -6.65 -2.49 7.85
N SER A 75 -6.49 -1.57 8.81
CA SER A 75 -7.53 -1.19 9.78
C SER A 75 -8.48 -0.15 9.21
#